data_AF-A0A811U6A8-F1
#
_entry.id   AF-A0A811U6A8-F1
#
_cell.length_a   1.000
_cell.length_b   1.000
_cell.length_c   1.000
_cell.angle_alpha   90.00
_cell.angle_beta   90.00
_cell.angle_gamma   90.00
#
_symmetry.space_group_name_H-M   'P 1'
#
loop_
_entity.id
_entity.type
_entity.pdbx_description
1 polymer ?
#
loop_
_entity_poly.entity_id
_entity_poly.type
_entity_poly.pdbx_seq_one_letter_code
_entity_poly.pdbx_strand_id
1 'polypeptide(L)'
;MFFKNLNETLSKELPKWVLNYQMRTKNIMRFIHKNYVSFSIEMHYEDKDQLGNNIFIQDVCLNTGRVPTKYWKPIDHILDFNLKVNLPLDLKTLLSGSKINVMEMLRHIDEICNKVAKDGLRLWRLVCQEEAAIVIDSNRIFVKKIEHFIEQGDSYRHPSVRKTEFRIEVNNIRCLSVKDIILPPVYTLSNELQFLPTGIDFIEKIIKSPSKYLKQ
;
A
#
# COMPACT_ATOMS: atom_id res chain seq x y z
N MET A 1 -14.45 -22.86 -24.60
CA MET A 1 -15.19 -23.21 -23.35
C MET A 1 -14.44 -22.74 -22.10
N PHE A 2 -13.11 -22.82 -22.10
CA PHE A 2 -12.21 -22.38 -21.03
C PHE A 2 -12.57 -21.01 -20.42
N PHE A 3 -12.66 -19.96 -21.25
CA PHE A 3 -12.90 -18.60 -20.75
C PHE A 3 -14.25 -18.41 -20.05
N LYS A 4 -15.29 -19.13 -20.50
CA LYS A 4 -16.62 -19.09 -19.89
C LYS A 4 -16.59 -19.74 -18.50
N ASN A 5 -15.98 -20.93 -18.42
CA ASN A 5 -15.77 -21.63 -17.16
C ASN A 5 -14.90 -20.80 -16.20
N LEU A 6 -13.82 -20.19 -16.70
CA LEU A 6 -12.97 -19.30 -15.91
C LEU A 6 -13.75 -18.10 -15.37
N ASN A 7 -14.64 -17.47 -16.18
CA ASN A 7 -15.47 -16.36 -15.70
C ASN A 7 -16.40 -16.78 -14.56
N GLU A 8 -17.05 -17.93 -14.75
CA GLU A 8 -18.05 -18.45 -13.82
C GLU A 8 -17.39 -18.83 -12.50
N THR A 9 -16.25 -19.52 -12.56
CA THR A 9 -15.45 -19.85 -11.38
C THR A 9 -14.92 -18.59 -10.70
N LEU A 10 -14.39 -17.63 -11.46
CA LEU A 10 -13.88 -16.37 -10.92
C LEU A 10 -14.98 -15.56 -10.23
N SER A 11 -16.18 -15.51 -10.81
CA SER A 11 -17.33 -14.83 -10.20
C SER A 11 -17.82 -15.51 -8.92
N LYS A 12 -17.65 -16.83 -8.79
CA LYS A 12 -18.05 -17.61 -7.60
C LYS A 12 -17.00 -17.59 -6.50
N GLU A 13 -15.74 -17.85 -6.83
CA GLU A 13 -14.66 -18.05 -5.84
C GLU A 13 -13.87 -16.78 -5.55
N LEU A 14 -13.72 -15.90 -6.54
CA LEU A 14 -12.87 -14.70 -6.49
C LEU A 14 -13.65 -13.47 -6.95
N PRO A 15 -14.77 -13.12 -6.28
CA PRO A 15 -15.70 -12.10 -6.75
C PRO A 15 -15.10 -10.68 -6.82
N LYS A 16 -13.92 -10.47 -6.23
CA LYS A 16 -13.17 -9.20 -6.31
C LYS A 16 -12.44 -9.04 -7.64
N TRP A 17 -12.28 -10.10 -8.42
CA TRP A 17 -11.65 -10.02 -9.74
C TRP A 17 -12.69 -9.87 -10.84
N VAL A 18 -12.29 -9.24 -11.93
CA VAL A 18 -13.07 -9.13 -13.17
C VAL A 18 -12.14 -9.44 -14.34
N LEU A 19 -12.54 -10.40 -15.18
CA LEU A 19 -11.83 -10.71 -16.41
C LEU A 19 -12.35 -9.81 -17.55
N ASN A 20 -11.47 -9.02 -18.15
CA ASN A 20 -11.78 -8.24 -19.36
C ASN A 20 -11.51 -9.06 -20.62
N TYR A 21 -12.56 -9.31 -21.39
CA TYR A 21 -12.52 -10.10 -22.61
C TYR A 21 -12.27 -9.32 -23.91
N GLN A 22 -12.21 -7.99 -23.84
CA GLN A 22 -12.04 -7.14 -25.02
C GLN A 22 -10.70 -7.39 -25.75
N MET A 23 -9.73 -8.01 -25.09
CA MET A 23 -8.38 -8.22 -25.61
C MET A 23 -8.12 -9.66 -26.10
N ARG A 24 -9.16 -10.50 -26.19
CA ARG A 24 -9.04 -11.89 -26.68
C ARG A 24 -8.47 -11.98 -28.09
N THR A 25 -8.81 -11.04 -28.98
CA THR A 25 -8.28 -10.99 -30.36
C THR A 25 -6.78 -10.73 -30.42
N LYS A 26 -6.18 -10.27 -29.31
CA LYS A 26 -4.75 -10.05 -29.14
C LYS A 26 -4.09 -11.12 -28.24
N ASN A 27 -4.81 -12.20 -27.95
CA ASN A 27 -4.42 -13.26 -27.01
C ASN A 27 -3.98 -12.72 -25.63
N ILE A 28 -4.74 -11.75 -25.11
CA ILE A 28 -4.49 -11.14 -23.80
C ILE A 28 -5.71 -11.34 -22.90
N MET A 29 -5.46 -11.85 -21.70
CA MET A 29 -6.41 -11.84 -20.59
C MET A 29 -6.02 -10.75 -19.61
N ARG A 30 -6.93 -9.82 -19.32
CA ARG A 30 -6.69 -8.79 -18.30
C ARG A 30 -7.61 -8.97 -17.11
N PHE A 31 -7.03 -9.16 -15.93
CA PHE A 31 -7.74 -9.28 -14.67
C PHE A 31 -7.65 -7.95 -13.91
N ILE A 32 -8.81 -7.41 -13.54
CA ILE A 32 -8.92 -6.17 -12.76
C ILE A 32 -9.47 -6.50 -11.38
N HIS A 33 -8.80 -5.99 -10.34
CA HIS A 33 -9.28 -6.11 -8.98
C HIS A 33 -10.24 -4.95 -8.65
N LYS A 34 -11.44 -5.25 -8.15
CA LYS A 34 -12.51 -4.27 -7.87
C LYS A 34 -12.13 -3.23 -6.81
N ASN A 35 -11.37 -3.63 -5.80
CA ASN A 35 -10.99 -2.75 -4.70
C ASN A 35 -9.62 -2.07 -4.90
N TYR A 36 -8.84 -2.46 -5.93
CA TYR A 36 -7.51 -1.91 -6.16
C TYR A 36 -7.46 -1.29 -7.53
N VAL A 37 -7.40 0.04 -7.55
CA VAL A 37 -7.38 0.82 -8.77
C VAL A 37 -5.98 1.07 -9.31
N SER A 38 -4.95 0.68 -8.55
CA SER A 38 -3.56 0.97 -8.83
C SER A 38 -2.90 -0.03 -9.79
N PHE A 39 -3.50 -1.21 -9.99
CA PHE A 39 -2.95 -2.22 -10.88
C PHE A 39 -4.01 -3.07 -11.59
N SER A 40 -3.56 -3.77 -12.63
CA SER A 40 -4.26 -4.90 -13.25
C SER A 40 -3.23 -5.98 -13.62
N ILE A 41 -3.68 -7.22 -13.75
CA ILE A 41 -2.82 -8.32 -14.20
C ILE A 41 -3.13 -8.59 -15.65
N GLU A 42 -2.09 -8.59 -16.47
CA GLU A 42 -2.18 -8.93 -17.89
C GLU A 42 -1.47 -10.26 -18.13
N MET A 43 -2.15 -11.19 -18.79
CA MET A 43 -1.58 -12.46 -19.20
C MET A 43 -1.62 -12.56 -20.71
N HIS A 44 -0.45 -12.76 -21.29
CA HIS A 44 -0.29 -13.12 -22.69
C HIS A 44 -0.38 -14.64 -22.80
N TYR A 45 -1.27 -15.12 -23.65
CA TYR A 45 -1.44 -16.55 -23.88
C TYR A 45 -1.31 -16.90 -25.35
N GLU A 46 -1.14 -18.18 -25.62
CA GLU A 46 -1.19 -18.79 -26.93
C GLU A 46 -2.31 -19.82 -26.93
N ASP A 47 -3.13 -19.81 -27.96
CA ASP A 47 -4.18 -20.82 -28.13
C ASP A 47 -3.59 -22.02 -28.86
N LYS A 48 -3.46 -23.17 -28.17
CA LYS A 48 -2.91 -24.39 -28.77
C LYS A 48 -3.97 -25.22 -29.48
N ASP A 49 -5.23 -24.81 -29.42
CA ASP A 49 -6.29 -25.38 -30.23
C ASP A 49 -7.08 -24.28 -30.95
N GLN A 50 -7.81 -24.63 -32.01
CA GLN A 50 -8.61 -23.66 -32.78
C GLN A 50 -9.88 -23.21 -32.02
N LEU A 51 -10.12 -23.70 -30.80
CA LEU A 51 -11.40 -23.59 -30.08
C LEU A 51 -11.27 -22.91 -28.70
N GLY A 52 -10.09 -22.44 -28.30
CA GLY A 52 -9.84 -21.80 -27.00
C GLY A 52 -10.12 -22.71 -25.82
N ASN A 53 -9.79 -24.00 -25.90
CA ASN A 53 -9.93 -24.95 -24.79
C ASN A 53 -8.60 -25.31 -24.14
N ASN A 54 -7.48 -25.11 -24.83
CA ASN A 54 -6.13 -25.38 -24.36
C ASN A 54 -5.23 -24.17 -24.62
N ILE A 55 -5.15 -23.29 -23.64
CA ILE A 55 -4.27 -22.11 -23.70
C ILE A 55 -2.94 -22.37 -22.99
N PHE A 56 -1.88 -21.75 -23.48
CA PHE A 56 -0.57 -21.72 -22.83
C PHE A 56 -0.23 -20.29 -22.42
N ILE A 57 0.08 -20.04 -21.15
CA ILE A 57 0.48 -18.70 -20.69
C ILE A 57 1.95 -18.47 -21.05
N GLN A 58 2.18 -17.50 -21.94
CA GLN A 58 3.52 -17.09 -22.34
C GLN A 58 4.11 -16.13 -21.32
N ASP A 59 3.33 -15.17 -20.84
CA ASP A 59 3.79 -14.11 -19.95
C ASP A 59 2.68 -13.60 -19.01
N VAL A 60 3.09 -13.07 -17.86
CA VAL A 60 2.21 -12.44 -16.86
C VAL A 60 2.86 -11.17 -16.34
N CYS A 61 2.20 -10.04 -16.54
CA CYS A 61 2.70 -8.73 -16.13
C CYS A 61 1.70 -7.99 -15.24
N LEU A 62 2.26 -7.19 -14.32
CA LEU A 62 1.51 -6.16 -13.59
C LEU A 62 1.48 -4.89 -14.43
N ASN A 63 0.28 -4.49 -14.86
CA ASN A 63 0.05 -3.24 -15.55
C ASN A 63 -0.49 -2.17 -14.60
N THR A 64 -0.17 -0.90 -14.88
CA THR A 64 -0.73 0.23 -14.15
C THR A 64 -2.25 0.20 -14.19
N GLY A 65 -2.86 0.50 -13.06
CA GLY A 65 -4.30 0.47 -12.92
C GLY A 65 -5.00 1.62 -13.64
N ARG A 66 -6.33 1.64 -13.52
CA ARG A 66 -7.22 2.45 -14.38
C ARG A 66 -7.29 3.91 -13.97
N VAL A 67 -6.89 4.24 -12.75
CA VAL A 67 -7.06 5.58 -12.18
C VAL A 67 -5.73 6.33 -12.27
N PRO A 68 -5.65 7.48 -12.97
CA PRO A 68 -4.45 8.31 -13.00
C PRO A 68 -4.04 8.74 -11.59
N THR A 69 -2.73 8.74 -11.34
CA THR A 69 -2.13 9.07 -10.03
C THR A 69 -2.51 10.46 -9.51
N LYS A 70 -2.85 11.41 -10.40
CA LYS A 70 -3.34 12.75 -10.02
C LYS A 70 -4.67 12.75 -9.24
N TYR A 71 -5.42 11.65 -9.28
CA TYR A 71 -6.69 11.50 -8.53
C TYR A 71 -6.55 10.64 -7.28
N TRP A 72 -5.34 10.19 -6.98
CA TRP A 72 -5.09 9.34 -5.82
C TRP A 72 -5.06 10.17 -4.55
N LYS A 73 -5.60 9.61 -3.47
CA LYS A 73 -5.42 10.14 -2.12
C LYS A 73 -4.03 9.75 -1.61
N PRO A 74 -3.49 10.46 -0.61
CA PRO A 74 -2.20 10.11 0.00
C PRO A 74 -2.08 8.64 0.41
N ILE A 75 -3.15 8.07 0.98
CA ILE A 75 -3.17 6.66 1.38
C ILE A 75 -3.09 5.69 0.20
N ASP A 76 -3.61 6.05 -0.98
CA ASP A 76 -3.58 5.19 -2.17
C ASP A 76 -2.16 5.00 -2.68
N HIS A 77 -1.32 6.04 -2.60
CA HIS A 77 0.09 5.94 -2.94
C HIS A 77 0.87 5.04 -1.99
N ILE A 78 0.56 5.11 -0.68
CA ILE A 78 1.14 4.20 0.31
C ILE A 78 0.76 2.76 -0.01
N LEU A 79 -0.53 2.50 -0.26
CA LEU A 79 -1.03 1.16 -0.60
C LEU A 79 -0.35 0.63 -1.87
N ASP A 80 -0.26 1.44 -2.92
CA ASP A 80 0.39 1.06 -4.19
C ASP A 80 1.87 0.70 -4.02
N PHE A 81 2.64 1.51 -3.29
CA PHE A 81 4.03 1.21 -3.01
C PHE A 81 4.18 -0.11 -2.23
N ASN A 82 3.37 -0.30 -1.19
CA ASN A 82 3.44 -1.51 -0.37
C ASN A 82 2.98 -2.74 -1.16
N LEU A 83 2.02 -2.62 -2.08
CA LEU A 83 1.67 -3.69 -3.01
C LEU A 83 2.88 -4.05 -3.88
N LYS A 84 3.50 -3.07 -4.54
CA LYS A 84 4.66 -3.31 -5.43
C LYS A 84 5.84 -3.99 -4.71
N VAL A 85 6.08 -3.64 -3.46
CA VAL A 85 7.15 -4.25 -2.65
C VAL A 85 6.81 -5.68 -2.20
N ASN A 86 5.53 -5.99 -1.98
CA ASN A 86 5.11 -7.31 -1.49
C ASN A 86 4.68 -8.29 -2.60
N LEU A 87 4.44 -7.80 -3.83
CA LEU A 87 4.12 -8.65 -4.97
C LEU A 87 5.39 -9.36 -5.48
N PRO A 88 5.28 -10.62 -5.96
CA PRO A 88 6.41 -11.30 -6.57
C PRO A 88 6.94 -10.53 -7.78
N LEU A 89 8.27 -10.49 -7.93
CA LEU A 89 8.93 -9.86 -9.07
C LEU A 89 8.54 -10.51 -10.39
N ASP A 90 8.38 -11.84 -10.38
CA ASP A 90 7.89 -12.61 -11.51
C ASP A 90 6.61 -13.36 -11.12
N LEU A 91 5.47 -12.86 -11.60
CA LEU A 91 4.17 -13.48 -11.36
C LEU A 91 4.03 -14.85 -12.03
N LYS A 92 4.84 -15.15 -13.05
CA LYS A 92 4.84 -16.45 -13.71
C LYS A 92 5.31 -17.57 -12.79
N THR A 93 6.11 -17.25 -11.77
CA THR A 93 6.52 -18.22 -10.73
C THR A 93 5.32 -18.79 -9.96
N LEU A 94 4.22 -18.04 -9.86
CA LEU A 94 2.98 -18.47 -9.21
C LEU A 94 2.12 -19.40 -10.09
N LEU A 95 2.51 -19.65 -11.34
CA LEU A 95 1.77 -20.50 -12.28
C LEU A 95 2.38 -21.91 -12.42
N SER A 96 3.20 -22.35 -11.47
CA SER A 96 3.92 -23.63 -11.56
C SER A 96 2.98 -24.84 -11.59
N GLY A 97 3.08 -25.67 -12.64
CA GLY A 97 2.37 -26.96 -12.75
C GLY A 97 1.98 -27.32 -14.19
N SER A 98 1.54 -28.57 -14.40
CA SER A 98 1.05 -29.06 -15.72
C SER A 98 -0.33 -28.51 -16.10
N LYS A 99 -1.05 -27.91 -15.14
CA LYS A 99 -2.30 -27.17 -15.35
C LYS A 99 -2.09 -25.74 -14.88
N ILE A 100 -2.28 -24.81 -15.80
CA ILE A 100 -2.30 -23.37 -15.53
C ILE A 100 -3.32 -23.07 -14.43
N ASN A 101 -2.87 -22.70 -13.23
CA ASN A 101 -3.74 -22.40 -12.10
C ASN A 101 -3.86 -20.89 -11.88
N VAL A 102 -4.51 -20.20 -12.83
CA VAL A 102 -4.81 -18.76 -12.72
C VAL A 102 -5.50 -18.43 -11.40
N MET A 103 -6.39 -19.30 -10.93
CA MET A 103 -7.15 -19.09 -9.69
C MET A 103 -6.25 -19.06 -8.46
N GLU A 104 -5.26 -19.94 -8.37
CA GLU A 104 -4.31 -19.96 -7.25
C GLU A 104 -3.41 -18.73 -7.25
N MET A 105 -2.90 -18.32 -8.42
CA MET A 105 -2.16 -17.06 -8.55
C MET A 105 -3.00 -15.86 -8.08
N LEU A 106 -4.26 -15.76 -8.54
CA LEU A 106 -5.15 -14.67 -8.13
C LEU A 106 -5.48 -14.71 -6.63
N ARG A 107 -5.67 -15.90 -6.03
CA ARG A 107 -5.84 -16.04 -4.57
C ARG A 107 -4.61 -15.56 -3.81
N HIS A 108 -3.42 -15.93 -4.26
CA HIS A 108 -2.17 -15.49 -3.63
C HIS A 108 -2.03 -13.96 -3.68
N ILE A 109 -2.34 -13.35 -4.82
CA ILE A 109 -2.35 -11.89 -4.97
C ILE A 109 -3.41 -11.25 -4.07
N ASP A 110 -4.60 -11.85 -3.95
CA ASP A 110 -5.65 -11.41 -3.03
C ASP A 110 -5.18 -11.42 -1.57
N GLU A 111 -4.43 -12.43 -1.15
CA GLU A 111 -3.87 -12.48 0.20
C GLU A 111 -2.90 -11.32 0.46
N ILE A 112 -1.99 -11.05 -0.48
CA ILE A 112 -1.07 -9.91 -0.42
C ILE A 112 -1.86 -8.61 -0.35
N CYS A 113 -2.83 -8.45 -1.25
CA CYS A 113 -3.73 -7.31 -1.29
C CYS A 113 -4.45 -7.11 0.03
N ASN A 114 -5.07 -8.15 0.60
CA ASN A 114 -5.79 -8.05 1.86
C ASN A 114 -4.85 -7.66 3.02
N LYS A 115 -3.60 -8.15 3.04
CA LYS A 115 -2.61 -7.75 4.04
C LYS A 115 -2.26 -6.26 3.92
N VAL A 116 -1.99 -5.78 2.71
CA VAL A 116 -1.66 -4.35 2.49
C VAL A 116 -2.85 -3.44 2.81
N ALA A 117 -4.09 -3.81 2.46
CA ALA A 117 -5.28 -3.06 2.87
C ALA A 117 -5.43 -2.99 4.40
N LYS A 118 -5.20 -4.09 5.11
CA LYS A 118 -5.27 -4.11 6.58
C LYS A 118 -4.25 -3.16 7.18
N ASP A 119 -3.02 -3.15 6.68
CA ASP A 119 -1.97 -2.24 7.13
C ASP A 119 -2.32 -0.77 6.85
N GLY A 120 -2.77 -0.46 5.63
CA GLY A 120 -3.18 0.91 5.28
C GLY A 120 -4.40 1.39 6.07
N LEU A 121 -5.38 0.52 6.31
CA LEU A 121 -6.54 0.84 7.16
C LEU A 121 -6.13 1.10 8.61
N ARG A 122 -5.20 0.29 9.14
CA ARG A 122 -4.68 0.47 10.50
C ARG A 122 -3.95 1.81 10.61
N LEU A 123 -3.09 2.13 9.64
CA LEU A 123 -2.40 3.42 9.58
C LEU A 123 -3.40 4.58 9.50
N TRP A 124 -4.38 4.50 8.60
CA TRP A 124 -5.39 5.56 8.44
C TRP A 124 -6.19 5.80 9.72
N ARG A 125 -6.63 4.73 10.39
CA ARG A 125 -7.33 4.82 11.68
C ARG A 125 -6.47 5.49 12.74
N LEU A 126 -5.22 5.07 12.87
CA LEU A 126 -4.27 5.64 13.82
C LEU A 126 -4.10 7.15 13.59
N VAL A 127 -3.88 7.55 12.33
CA VAL A 127 -3.71 8.96 11.97
C VAL A 127 -4.94 9.78 12.32
N CYS A 128 -6.14 9.28 12.02
CA CYS A 128 -7.38 9.96 12.38
C CYS A 128 -7.61 10.04 13.90
N GLN A 129 -7.33 8.97 14.64
CA GLN A 129 -7.51 8.92 16.09
C GLN A 129 -6.60 9.89 16.84
N GLU A 130 -5.38 10.07 16.34
CA GLU A 130 -4.37 10.90 16.98
C GLU A 130 -4.30 12.32 16.40
N GLU A 131 -5.33 12.75 15.65
CA GLU A 131 -5.44 14.07 15.02
C GLU A 131 -4.22 14.44 14.14
N ALA A 132 -3.60 13.42 13.55
CA ALA A 132 -2.53 13.57 12.58
C ALA A 132 -3.10 13.63 11.15
N ALA A 133 -2.22 13.84 10.17
CA ALA A 133 -2.58 13.83 8.76
C ALA A 133 -1.59 13.00 7.93
N ILE A 134 -2.09 12.36 6.86
CA ILE A 134 -1.23 11.83 5.79
C ILE A 134 -1.16 12.89 4.70
N VAL A 135 0.04 13.37 4.41
CA VAL A 135 0.28 14.45 3.44
C VAL A 135 1.25 14.01 2.35
N ILE A 136 1.05 14.50 1.14
CA ILE A 136 2.01 14.35 0.03
C ILE A 136 2.75 15.68 -0.10
N ASP A 137 4.07 15.62 -0.17
CA ASP A 137 4.93 16.76 -0.46
C ASP A 137 6.06 16.28 -1.37
N SER A 138 6.18 16.88 -2.55
CA SER A 138 7.25 16.61 -3.52
C SER A 138 7.41 15.11 -3.84
N ASN A 139 6.28 14.42 -4.09
CA ASN A 139 6.17 12.95 -4.32
C ASN A 139 6.56 12.06 -3.14
N ARG A 140 6.85 12.62 -1.96
CA ARG A 140 7.06 11.88 -0.73
C ARG A 140 5.80 11.95 0.12
N ILE A 141 5.53 10.88 0.85
CA ILE A 141 4.34 10.76 1.67
C ILE A 141 4.76 10.82 3.12
N PHE A 142 4.06 11.60 3.93
CA PHE A 142 4.40 11.78 5.34
C PHE A 142 3.17 11.57 6.20
N VAL A 143 3.38 11.00 7.40
CA VAL A 143 2.49 11.28 8.51
C VAL A 143 2.98 12.52 9.23
N LYS A 144 2.07 13.49 9.38
CA LYS A 144 2.31 14.79 10.00
C LYS A 144 1.45 14.94 11.25
N LYS A 145 2.07 15.34 12.37
CA LYS A 145 1.36 15.77 13.59
C LYS A 145 1.92 17.11 14.05
N ILE A 146 1.05 18.00 14.51
CA ILE A 146 1.44 19.30 15.07
C ILE A 146 1.16 19.26 16.56
N GLU A 147 2.22 19.37 17.35
CA GLU A 147 2.14 19.46 18.81
C GLU A 147 2.22 20.92 19.26
N HIS A 148 1.42 21.25 20.27
CA HIS A 148 1.34 22.59 20.85
C HIS A 148 1.90 22.53 22.27
N PHE A 149 2.89 23.39 22.55
CA PHE A 149 3.57 23.49 23.83
C PHE A 149 3.25 24.85 24.42
N ILE A 150 2.75 24.87 25.65
CA ILE A 150 2.57 26.10 26.41
C ILE A 150 3.91 26.40 27.08
N GLU A 151 4.53 27.50 26.70
CA GLU A 151 5.73 28.00 27.38
C GLU A 151 5.28 28.81 28.61
N GLN A 152 5.75 28.41 29.79
CA GLN A 152 5.64 29.25 30.99
C GLN A 152 6.73 30.31 30.90
N GLY A 153 6.38 31.50 30.40
CA GLY A 153 7.26 32.67 30.47
C GLY A 153 7.31 33.26 31.89
N ASP A 154 8.31 34.10 32.16
CA ASP A 154 8.51 34.82 33.44
C ASP A 154 7.35 35.73 33.86
N SER A 155 6.36 35.97 32.99
CA SER A 155 5.14 36.67 33.33
C SER A 155 3.92 35.80 33.05
N TYR A 156 3.16 35.50 34.12
CA TYR A 156 1.85 34.83 34.09
C TYR A 156 0.80 35.51 33.19
N ARG A 157 1.13 36.63 32.53
CA ARG A 157 0.18 37.46 31.77
C ARG A 157 0.10 37.11 30.28
N HIS A 158 1.10 36.46 29.69
CA HIS A 158 1.10 36.09 28.27
C HIS A 158 1.80 34.74 28.02
N PRO A 159 1.11 33.60 28.22
CA PRO A 159 1.65 32.30 27.81
C PRO A 159 1.84 32.28 26.28
N SER A 160 3.07 32.04 25.81
CA SER A 160 3.35 31.76 24.39
C SER A 160 3.05 30.29 24.09
N VAL A 161 2.49 30.01 22.92
CA VAL A 161 2.27 28.65 22.43
C VAL A 161 3.28 28.36 21.32
N ARG A 162 4.27 27.52 21.62
CA ARG A 162 5.20 27.01 20.62
C ARG A 162 4.57 25.83 19.89
N LYS A 163 4.70 25.81 18.57
CA LYS A 163 4.24 24.69 17.74
C LYS A 163 5.45 23.91 17.24
N THR A 164 5.40 22.59 17.36
CA THR A 164 6.42 21.70 16.78
C THR A 164 5.73 20.73 15.83
N GLU A 165 6.26 20.65 14.62
CA GLU A 165 5.80 19.70 13.61
C GLU A 165 6.63 18.42 13.69
N PHE A 166 5.94 17.28 13.74
CA PHE A 166 6.50 15.96 13.58
C PHE A 166 6.12 15.43 12.21
N ARG A 167 7.12 15.06 11.41
CA ARG A 167 6.96 14.45 10.08
C ARG A 167 7.73 13.15 10.02
N ILE A 168 7.02 12.07 9.72
CA ILE A 168 7.58 10.75 9.48
C ILE A 168 7.29 10.40 8.02
N GLU A 169 8.33 10.15 7.22
CA GLU A 169 8.18 9.69 5.85
C GLU A 169 7.65 8.25 5.84
N VAL A 170 6.66 7.98 4.98
CA VAL A 170 6.05 6.66 4.85
C VAL A 170 6.32 6.10 3.46
N ASN A 171 7.37 5.30 3.37
CA ASN A 171 7.67 4.48 2.20
C ASN A 171 7.11 3.06 2.40
N ASN A 172 7.84 2.20 3.11
CA ASN A 172 7.38 0.87 3.49
C ASN A 172 6.78 0.90 4.90
N ILE A 173 5.46 0.72 5.01
CA ILE A 173 4.73 0.85 6.28
C ILE A 173 5.21 -0.16 7.33
N ARG A 174 5.78 -1.30 6.92
CA ARG A 174 6.24 -2.36 7.83
C ARG A 174 7.68 -2.18 8.32
N CYS A 175 8.44 -1.29 7.70
CA CYS A 175 9.86 -1.11 8.00
C CYS A 175 10.20 0.26 8.58
N LEU A 176 9.18 1.03 8.97
CA LEU A 176 9.37 2.38 9.52
C LEU A 176 10.13 2.35 10.84
N SER A 177 10.96 3.36 11.02
CA SER A 177 11.92 3.48 12.11
C SER A 177 12.30 4.94 12.37
N VAL A 178 13.18 5.16 13.36
CA VAL A 178 13.72 6.49 13.67
C VAL A 178 14.35 7.21 12.48
N LYS A 179 14.89 6.46 11.51
CA LYS A 179 15.51 7.03 10.30
C LYS A 179 14.51 7.73 9.39
N ASP A 180 13.23 7.38 9.51
CA ASP A 180 12.16 7.92 8.68
C ASP A 180 11.58 9.21 9.26
N ILE A 181 12.02 9.65 10.45
CA ILE A 181 11.65 10.95 11.02
C ILE A 181 12.43 12.05 10.28
N ILE A 182 11.69 12.92 9.60
CA ILE A 182 12.24 14.07 8.88
C ILE A 182 12.21 15.33 9.76
N LEU A 183 11.13 15.49 10.53
CA LEU A 183 11.01 16.56 11.51
C LEU A 183 10.48 15.99 12.84
N PRO A 184 10.99 16.50 13.96
CA PRO A 184 12.15 17.38 14.08
C PRO A 184 13.47 16.63 13.76
N PRO A 185 14.60 17.32 13.54
CA PRO A 185 15.87 16.68 13.20
C PRO A 185 16.33 15.67 14.25
N VAL A 186 16.97 14.57 13.83
CA VAL A 186 17.33 13.45 14.72
C VAL A 186 18.18 13.88 15.93
N TYR A 187 19.03 14.89 15.81
CA TYR A 187 19.86 15.36 16.93
C TYR A 187 19.04 15.97 18.08
N THR A 188 17.82 16.47 17.81
CA THR A 188 16.90 17.00 18.83
C THR A 188 16.06 15.90 19.49
N LEU A 189 16.21 14.65 19.06
CA LEU A 189 15.39 13.54 19.51
C LEU A 189 16.12 12.67 20.54
N SER A 190 15.35 12.08 21.46
CA SER A 190 15.82 11.16 22.48
C SER A 190 16.38 9.88 21.85
N ASN A 191 17.49 9.39 22.42
CA ASN A 191 18.09 8.13 22.01
C ASN A 191 17.17 6.93 22.30
N GLU A 192 16.15 7.09 23.15
CA GLU A 192 15.16 6.03 23.43
C GLU A 192 14.37 5.59 22.19
N LEU A 193 14.26 6.46 21.17
CA LEU A 193 13.55 6.14 19.92
C LEU A 193 14.12 4.91 19.19
N GLN A 194 15.42 4.61 19.37
CA GLN A 194 16.06 3.46 18.73
C GLN A 194 15.55 2.11 19.26
N PHE A 195 14.88 2.10 20.42
CA PHE A 195 14.33 0.91 21.06
C PHE A 195 12.83 0.74 20.79
N LEU A 196 12.21 1.65 20.03
CA LEU A 196 10.81 1.52 19.64
C LEU A 196 10.63 0.37 18.63
N PRO A 197 9.42 -0.23 18.58
CA PRO A 197 9.09 -1.19 17.53
C PRO A 197 9.20 -0.53 16.15
N THR A 198 9.20 -1.35 15.10
CA THR A 198 9.21 -0.89 13.70
C THR A 198 7.80 -0.86 13.10
N GLY A 199 7.65 -0.20 11.95
CA GLY A 199 6.43 -0.20 11.15
C GLY A 199 5.30 0.68 11.70
N ILE A 200 4.04 0.20 11.69
CA ILE A 200 2.90 1.00 12.17
C ILE A 200 3.01 1.27 13.67
N ASP A 201 3.50 0.30 14.44
CA ASP A 201 3.65 0.40 15.89
C ASP A 201 4.64 1.51 16.26
N PHE A 202 5.65 1.74 15.42
CA PHE A 202 6.57 2.86 15.53
C PHE A 202 5.82 4.21 15.44
N ILE A 203 5.03 4.38 14.38
CA ILE A 203 4.19 5.57 14.17
C ILE A 203 3.27 5.75 15.37
N GLU A 204 2.61 4.70 15.83
CA GLU A 204 1.65 4.73 16.93
C GLU A 204 2.29 5.27 18.21
N LYS A 205 3.48 4.79 18.57
CA LYS A 205 4.20 5.25 19.75
C LYS A 205 4.58 6.73 19.66
N ILE A 206 5.08 7.17 18.51
CA ILE A 206 5.51 8.56 18.34
C ILE A 206 4.33 9.49 18.31
N ILE A 207 3.35 9.24 17.46
CA ILE A 207 2.24 10.16 17.22
C ILE A 207 1.36 10.33 18.45
N LYS A 208 1.25 9.31 19.31
CA LYS A 208 0.49 9.43 20.56
C LYS A 208 1.10 10.40 21.55
N SER A 209 2.43 10.52 21.61
CA SER A 209 3.11 11.43 22.54
C SER A 209 4.45 11.90 21.98
N PRO A 210 4.46 12.72 20.91
CA PRO A 210 5.70 13.07 20.20
C PRO A 210 6.67 13.85 21.10
N SER A 211 6.12 14.67 21.98
CA SER A 211 6.84 15.50 22.97
C SER A 211 7.73 14.69 23.90
N LYS A 212 7.36 13.46 24.26
CA LYS A 212 8.16 12.57 25.11
C LYS A 212 9.54 12.28 24.52
N TYR A 213 9.65 12.35 23.20
CA TYR A 213 10.85 11.98 22.46
C TYR A 213 11.70 13.16 22.05
N LEU A 214 11.36 14.39 22.46
CA LEU A 214 12.24 15.54 22.33
C LEU A 214 13.28 15.51 23.44
N LYS A 215 14.55 15.77 23.10
CA LYS A 215 15.56 16.10 24.11
C LYS A 215 15.14 17.42 24.77
N GLN A 216 15.09 17.42 26.10
CA GLN A 216 14.93 18.62 26.91
C GLN A 216 16.22 19.44 26.89
#